data_AF-A0A151BA55-F1
#
_entry.id   AF-A0A151BA55-F1
#
_cell.length_a   1.000
_cell.length_b   1.000
_cell.length_c   1.000
_cell.angle_alpha   90.00
_cell.angle_beta   90.00
_cell.angle_gamma   90.00
#
_symmetry.space_group_name_H-M   'P 1'
#
loop_
_entity.id
_entity.type
_entity.pdbx_description
1 polymer ?
#
loop_
_entity_poly.entity_id
_entity_poly.type
_entity_poly.pdbx_seq_one_letter_code
_entity_poly.pdbx_strand_id
1 'polypeptide(L)' 'MGLVKGAYIEVVRKAPLGDPMEFLVKGYNLSLRKEECDNVYVST' A
#
# COMPACT_ATOMS: atom_id res chain seq x y z
N MET A 1 3.85 -2.18 10.66
CA MET A 1 2.96 -1.15 11.24
C MET A 1 1.69 -1.04 10.39
N GLY A 2 0.69 -1.89 10.70
CA GLY A 2 -0.71 -1.79 10.25
C GLY A 2 -1.14 -2.50 8.96
N LEU A 3 -0.22 -2.89 8.08
CA LEU A 3 -0.47 -3.92 7.07
C LEU A 3 -0.44 -5.30 7.71
N VAL A 4 -1.63 -5.83 7.99
CA VAL A 4 -1.84 -7.19 8.50
C VAL A 4 -2.74 -7.94 7.54
N LYS A 5 -2.70 -9.28 7.58
CA LYS A 5 -3.61 -10.10 6.77
C LYS A 5 -5.06 -9.72 7.04
N GLY A 6 -5.84 -9.52 5.98
CA GLY A 6 -7.24 -9.07 6.05
C GLY A 6 -7.42 -7.57 6.28
N ALA A 7 -6.35 -6.76 6.27
CA ALA A 7 -6.50 -5.32 6.25
C ALA A 7 -7.05 -4.86 4.90
N TYR A 8 -8.10 -4.04 4.94
CA TYR A 8 -8.56 -3.30 3.77
C TYR A 8 -7.64 -2.11 3.55
N ILE A 9 -7.26 -1.92 2.30
CA ILE A 9 -6.39 -0.84 1.85
C ILE A 9 -7.03 -0.18 0.63
N GLU A 10 -6.83 1.12 0.49
CA GLU A 10 -7.22 1.87 -0.71
C GLU A 10 -5.97 2.47 -1.34
N VAL A 11 -5.86 2.41 -2.67
CA VAL A 11 -4.74 3.05 -3.38
C VAL A 11 -5.05 4.54 -3.49
N VAL A 12 -4.22 5.37 -2.83
CA VAL A 12 -4.40 6.83 -2.79
C VAL A 12 -3.67 7.49 -3.95
N ARG A 13 -2.36 7.22 -4.06
CA ARG A 13 -1.53 7.76 -5.14
C ARG A 13 -0.38 6.84 -5.49
N LYS A 14 0.08 6.94 -6.73
CA LYS A 14 1.31 6.32 -7.21
C LYS A 14 2.24 7.44 -7.65
N ALA A 15 3.50 7.39 -7.23
CA ALA A 15 4.49 8.34 -7.72
C ALA A 15 4.65 8.23 -9.25
N PRO A 16 5.09 9.30 -9.94
CA PRO A 16 5.20 9.31 -11.41
C PRO A 16 6.05 8.18 -12.00
N LEU A 17 7.12 7.79 -11.29
CA LEU A 17 8.01 6.68 -11.68
C LEU A 17 7.52 5.30 -11.20
N GLY A 18 6.35 5.27 -10.57
CA GLY A 18 5.73 4.08 -10.03
C GLY A 18 6.21 3.64 -8.66
N ASP A 19 7.14 4.37 -8.05
CA ASP A 19 7.66 4.17 -6.70
C ASP A 19 7.91 5.53 -6.01
N PRO A 20 7.48 5.74 -4.75
CA PRO A 20 6.66 4.86 -3.91
C PRO A 20 5.16 4.90 -4.26
N MET A 21 4.41 3.92 -3.75
CA MET A 21 2.94 3.86 -3.79
C MET A 21 2.36 4.19 -2.42
N GLU A 22 1.24 4.91 -2.39
CA GLU A 22 0.55 5.27 -1.16
C GLU A 22 -0.80 4.60 -1.02
N PHE A 23 -1.05 4.13 0.18
CA PHE A 23 -2.24 3.40 0.55
C PHE A 23 -2.88 4.01 1.78
N LEU A 24 -4.21 4.13 1.78
CA LEU A 24 -4.96 4.44 2.99
C LEU A 24 -5.24 3.13 3.71
N VAL A 25 -4.70 2.99 4.93
CA VAL A 25 -4.85 1.79 5.75
C VAL A 25 -5.33 2.22 7.12
N LYS A 26 -6.47 1.71 7.60
CA LYS A 26 -7.01 2.02 8.94
C LYS A 26 -7.05 3.53 9.26
N GLY A 27 -7.33 4.38 8.27
CA GLY A 27 -7.47 5.83 8.44
C GLY A 27 -6.17 6.63 8.43
N TYR A 28 -5.04 6.04 8.04
CA TYR A 28 -3.79 6.78 7.83
C TYR A 28 -3.13 6.40 6.50
N ASN A 29 -2.36 7.34 5.94
CA ASN A 29 -1.61 7.14 4.70
C ASN A 29 -0.30 6.40 4.99
N LEU A 30 -0.09 5.31 4.26
CA LEU A 30 1.11 4.50 4.31
C LEU A 30 1.76 4.50 2.92
N SER A 31 2.98 5.04 2.84
CA SER A 31 3.79 4.98 1.63
C SER A 31 4.67 3.74 1.66
N LEU A 32 4.52 2.85 0.69
CA LEU A 32 5.37 1.67 0.51
C LEU A 32 6.24 1.84 -0.73
N ARG A 33 7.45 1.32 -0.64
CA ARG A 33 8.29 1.14 -1.83
C ARG A 33 7.76 -0.02 -2.68
N LYS A 34 8.08 0.00 -3.96
CA LYS A 34 7.72 -1.05 -4.90
C LYS A 34 8.21 -2.43 -4.42
N GLU A 35 9.44 -2.53 -3.93
CA GLU A 35 10.02 -3.76 -3.39
C GLU A 35 9.22 -4.32 -2.19
N GLU A 36 8.64 -3.45 -1.36
CA GLU A 36 7.78 -3.86 -0.24
C GLU A 36 6.41 -4.34 -0.73
N CYS A 37 5.88 -3.73 -1.78
CA CYS A 37 4.61 -4.11 -2.40
C CYS A 37 4.67 -5.49 -3.03
N ASP A 38 5.83 -5.88 -3.59
CA ASP A 38 6.05 -7.20 -4.19
C ASP A 38 5.89 -8.35 -3.17
N ASN A 39 5.98 -8.05 -1.87
CA ASN A 39 5.79 -9.02 -0.78
C ASN A 39 4.33 -9.10 -0.27
N VAL A 40 3.39 -8.35 -0.86
CA VAL A 40 2.01 -8.27 -0.40
C VAL A 40 1.06 -8.73 -1.49
N TYR A 41 0.27 -9.76 -1.20
CA TYR A 41 -0.82 -10.20 -2.07
C TYR A 41 -2.13 -9.50 -1.71
N VAL A 42 -2.85 -9.02 -2.72
CA VAL A 42 -4.18 -8.41 -2.58
C VAL A 42 -5.17 -9.16 -3.47
N SER A 43 -6.40 -9.33 -2.98
CA SER A 43 -7.54 -9.83 -3.76
C SER A 43 -8.59 -8.73 -3.82
N THR A 44 -9.16 -8.53 -5.01
CA THR A 44 -10.36 -7.71 -5.22
C THR A 44 -11.59 -8.47 -4.76
#